data_AF-A0A3N0GV82-F1
#
_entry.id   AF-A0A3N0GV82-F1
#
_cell.length_a   1.000
_cell.length_b   1.000
_cell.length_c   1.000
_cell.angle_alpha   90.00
_cell.angle_beta   90.00
_cell.angle_gamma   90.00
#
_symmetry.space_group_name_H-M   'P 1'
#
loop_
_entity.id
_entity.type
_entity.pdbx_description
1 polymer ?
#
loop_
_entity_poly.entity_id
_entity_poly.type
_entity_poly.pdbx_seq_one_letter_code
_entity_poly.pdbx_strand_id
1 'polypeptide(L)'
;MDASTLRPHVESLFRRGAGRSTGVGLEQELFAVVFPSGGSADPVRVREAIAGRPYAAWVGFEPGGQVELSLPRAASAGRAARHLEQVTRALAVDLQARGIVLAARPVRAVATPRFLRSARYDAMEAHFDTIGPAGRRMMRQTCSTQVCLDWWPGRDGEEQWRLLHLAAPFLAAATLADPDRLATWLAVDPMRTAFDDRLVAGECPVTAYTDFAARAAVLVGGGPAEHLTTLFPPVRPRGRYLEVRFPDARPAAQVAALAHGLAGLLYDDERRRRALASLAGEPARLADHWVATAAGHGDAERGAALLVGSPTTAVAA
;
A
#
# COMPACT_ATOMS: atom_id res chain seq x y z
N MET A 1 -22.01 -4.41 9.53
CA MET A 1 -21.72 -5.54 10.47
C MET A 1 -21.40 -4.92 11.81
N ASP A 2 -21.93 -5.44 12.92
CA ASP A 2 -21.68 -4.83 14.24
C ASP A 2 -20.24 -5.03 14.73
N ALA A 3 -19.81 -4.16 15.64
CA ALA A 3 -18.47 -4.15 16.20
C ALA A 3 -18.15 -5.42 17.01
N SER A 4 -19.13 -5.99 17.72
CA SER A 4 -18.95 -7.23 18.50
C SER A 4 -18.57 -8.41 17.62
N THR A 5 -19.17 -8.53 16.44
CA THR A 5 -18.88 -9.59 15.47
C THR A 5 -17.51 -9.38 14.82
N LEU A 6 -17.11 -8.13 14.58
CA LEU A 6 -15.84 -7.82 13.92
C LEU A 6 -14.63 -7.95 14.85
N ARG A 7 -14.78 -7.63 16.13
CA ARG A 7 -13.65 -7.46 17.06
C ARG A 7 -12.69 -8.66 17.13
N PRO A 8 -13.14 -9.93 17.26
CA PRO A 8 -12.20 -11.07 17.31
C PRO A 8 -11.38 -11.23 16.03
N HIS A 9 -11.98 -10.89 14.87
CA HIS A 9 -11.29 -10.92 13.59
C HIS A 9 -10.31 -9.75 13.44
N VAL A 10 -10.66 -8.57 13.93
CA VAL A 10 -9.75 -7.43 13.98
C VAL A 10 -8.57 -7.73 14.91
N GLU A 11 -8.79 -8.24 16.12
CA GLU A 11 -7.72 -8.65 17.04
C GLU A 11 -6.71 -9.61 16.38
N SER A 12 -7.19 -10.49 15.49
CA SER A 12 -6.33 -11.39 14.73
C SER A 12 -5.35 -10.66 13.80
N LEU A 13 -5.74 -9.50 13.24
CA LEU A 13 -4.89 -8.65 12.41
C LEU A 13 -3.84 -7.89 13.23
N PHE A 14 -4.02 -7.78 14.53
CA PHE A 14 -3.11 -7.11 15.47
C PHE A 14 -2.25 -8.12 16.25
N ARG A 15 -2.23 -9.40 15.85
CA ARG A 15 -1.32 -10.43 16.40
C ARG A 15 0.13 -10.16 16.00
N ARG A 16 0.81 -9.31 16.78
CA ARG A 16 2.20 -8.86 16.62
C ARG A 16 3.20 -10.04 16.65
N GLY A 17 4.41 -9.82 16.15
CA GLY A 17 5.51 -10.78 16.25
C GLY A 17 5.91 -11.07 17.71
N ALA A 18 6.52 -12.24 17.96
CA ALA A 18 6.99 -12.60 19.30
C ALA A 18 8.21 -11.80 19.77
N GLY A 19 8.87 -11.08 18.86
CA GLY A 19 10.05 -10.28 19.13
C GLY A 19 10.28 -9.23 18.05
N ARG A 20 11.35 -8.44 18.21
CA ARG A 20 11.76 -7.43 17.24
C ARG A 20 12.47 -8.09 16.05
N SER A 21 12.06 -7.76 14.84
CA SER A 21 12.68 -8.18 13.60
C SER A 21 12.57 -7.09 12.54
N THR A 22 13.49 -7.07 11.57
CA THR A 22 13.63 -5.98 10.58
C THR A 22 13.27 -6.42 9.17
N GLY A 23 12.41 -7.42 9.06
CA GLY A 23 11.99 -7.98 7.78
C GLY A 23 11.23 -6.98 6.92
N VAL A 24 11.41 -7.13 5.61
CA VAL A 24 10.76 -6.29 4.61
C VAL A 24 10.23 -7.17 3.48
N GLY A 25 8.93 -7.04 3.19
CA GLY A 25 8.30 -7.52 1.97
C GLY A 25 8.02 -6.36 1.03
N LEU A 26 7.97 -6.63 -0.27
CA LEU A 26 7.62 -5.65 -1.29
C LEU A 26 6.51 -6.23 -2.16
N GLU A 27 5.48 -5.43 -2.37
CA GLU A 27 4.45 -5.71 -3.37
C GLU A 27 4.45 -4.60 -4.40
N GLN A 28 4.40 -4.95 -5.68
CA GLN A 28 4.44 -3.97 -6.76
C GLN A 28 3.41 -4.25 -7.83
N GLU A 29 2.57 -3.26 -8.11
CA GLU A 29 1.62 -3.29 -9.21
C GLU A 29 2.23 -2.58 -10.43
N LEU A 30 2.11 -3.17 -11.61
CA LEU A 30 2.67 -2.69 -12.86
C LEU A 30 1.63 -2.83 -13.97
N PHE A 31 1.50 -1.84 -14.84
CA PHE A 31 0.67 -2.03 -16.03
C PHE A 31 1.41 -2.95 -17.00
N ALA A 32 0.75 -4.02 -17.44
CA ALA A 32 1.17 -4.82 -18.59
C ALA A 32 0.50 -4.26 -19.85
N VAL A 33 1.29 -3.73 -20.78
CA VAL A 33 0.81 -2.97 -21.95
C VAL A 33 1.20 -3.69 -23.24
N VAL A 34 0.25 -3.93 -24.13
CA VAL A 34 0.48 -4.55 -25.44
C VAL A 34 1.06 -3.51 -26.41
N PHE A 35 2.19 -3.81 -27.03
CA PHE A 35 2.80 -2.98 -28.07
C PHE A 35 2.37 -3.45 -29.48
N PRO A 36 2.12 -2.55 -30.45
CA PRO A 36 2.11 -1.08 -30.32
C PRO A 36 0.76 -0.49 -29.91
N SER A 37 -0.29 -1.30 -29.73
CA SER A 37 -1.67 -0.81 -29.52
C SER A 37 -1.85 0.04 -28.26
N GLY A 38 -0.97 -0.12 -27.27
CA GLY A 38 -1.07 0.55 -25.98
C GLY A 38 -2.17 -0.02 -25.09
N GLY A 39 -2.88 -1.08 -25.50
CA GLY A 39 -3.94 -1.73 -24.72
C GLY A 39 -3.42 -2.47 -23.49
N SER A 40 -4.27 -2.73 -22.50
CA SER A 40 -3.91 -3.63 -21.39
C SER A 40 -3.75 -5.06 -21.87
N ALA A 41 -2.70 -5.74 -21.43
CA ALA A 41 -2.50 -7.16 -21.70
C ALA A 41 -3.50 -8.01 -20.91
N ASP A 42 -4.07 -9.01 -21.56
CA ASP A 42 -4.89 -10.01 -20.88
C ASP A 42 -4.03 -10.83 -19.90
N PRO A 43 -4.45 -11.00 -18.63
CA PRO A 43 -3.78 -11.85 -17.66
C PRO A 43 -3.42 -13.25 -18.17
N VAL A 44 -4.25 -13.86 -19.03
CA VAL A 44 -3.97 -15.17 -19.63
C VAL A 44 -2.68 -15.14 -20.45
N ARG A 45 -2.50 -14.11 -21.28
CA ARG A 45 -1.28 -13.94 -22.10
C ARG A 45 -0.04 -13.75 -21.24
N VAL A 46 -0.17 -13.02 -20.12
CA VAL A 46 0.92 -12.82 -19.17
C VAL A 46 1.28 -14.16 -18.51
N ARG A 47 0.30 -14.95 -18.06
CA ARG A 47 0.53 -16.28 -17.46
C ARG A 47 1.22 -17.24 -18.43
N GLU A 48 0.78 -17.27 -19.69
CA GLU A 48 1.39 -18.08 -20.74
C GLU A 48 2.85 -17.68 -21.00
N ALA A 49 3.16 -16.38 -20.99
CA ALA A 49 4.50 -15.88 -21.21
C ALA A 49 5.51 -16.32 -20.14
N ILE A 50 5.04 -16.49 -18.90
CA ILE A 50 5.88 -16.83 -17.74
C ILE A 50 5.71 -18.29 -17.27
N ALA A 51 5.02 -19.11 -18.05
CA ALA A 51 4.76 -20.50 -17.68
C ALA A 51 6.08 -21.24 -17.40
N GLY A 52 6.15 -21.92 -16.25
CA GLY A 52 7.35 -22.65 -15.82
C GLY A 52 8.47 -21.79 -15.24
N ARG A 53 8.31 -20.46 -15.15
CA ARG A 53 9.29 -19.59 -14.49
C ARG A 53 9.16 -19.71 -12.96
N PRO A 54 10.27 -19.76 -12.21
CA PRO A 54 10.23 -19.93 -10.76
C PRO A 54 9.53 -18.77 -10.04
N TYR A 55 9.64 -17.55 -10.58
CA TYR A 55 9.01 -16.36 -10.01
C TYR A 55 7.51 -16.25 -10.33
N ALA A 56 6.95 -17.11 -11.19
CA ALA A 56 5.54 -17.04 -11.60
C ALA A 56 4.57 -17.25 -10.42
N ALA A 57 5.01 -17.94 -9.37
CA ALA A 57 4.25 -18.13 -8.14
C ALA A 57 3.99 -16.82 -7.37
N TRP A 58 4.74 -15.75 -7.66
CA TRP A 58 4.59 -14.43 -7.04
C TRP A 58 3.84 -13.44 -7.93
N VAL A 59 3.39 -13.87 -9.12
CA VAL A 59 2.69 -13.03 -10.09
C VAL A 59 1.18 -13.18 -9.91
N GLY A 60 0.56 -12.12 -9.40
CA GLY A 60 -0.88 -11.90 -9.30
C GLY A 60 -1.39 -10.92 -10.35
N PHE A 61 -2.70 -10.63 -10.29
CA PHE A 61 -3.35 -9.66 -11.15
C PHE A 61 -4.38 -8.85 -10.39
N GLU A 62 -4.45 -7.56 -10.71
CA GLU A 62 -5.51 -6.66 -10.29
C GLU A 62 -6.66 -6.63 -11.32
N PRO A 63 -7.84 -6.07 -10.98
CA PRO A 63 -9.03 -6.16 -11.84
C PRO A 63 -8.84 -5.65 -13.27
N GLY A 64 -8.01 -4.64 -13.49
CA GLY A 64 -7.69 -4.07 -14.80
C GLY A 64 -6.62 -4.83 -15.59
N GLY A 65 -6.12 -5.95 -15.07
CA GLY A 65 -5.02 -6.72 -15.67
C GLY A 65 -3.64 -6.15 -15.36
N GLN A 66 -3.53 -5.24 -14.38
CA GLN A 66 -2.23 -4.87 -13.83
C GLN A 66 -1.59 -6.12 -13.23
N VAL A 67 -0.29 -6.28 -13.45
CA VAL A 67 0.50 -7.36 -12.85
C VAL A 67 0.85 -6.95 -11.44
N GLU A 68 0.56 -7.81 -10.48
CA GLU A 68 0.99 -7.65 -9.10
C GLU A 68 2.16 -8.61 -8.83
N LEU A 69 3.25 -8.11 -8.26
CA LEU A 69 4.36 -8.89 -7.74
C LEU A 69 4.27 -8.92 -6.23
N SER A 70 3.90 -10.05 -5.62
CA SER A 70 3.84 -10.21 -4.16
C SER A 70 5.01 -11.07 -3.69
N LEU A 71 6.15 -10.44 -3.39
CA LEU A 71 7.40 -11.14 -3.13
C LEU A 71 7.52 -11.62 -1.69
N PRO A 72 8.23 -12.74 -1.44
CA PRO A 72 8.46 -13.23 -0.09
C PRO A 72 9.25 -12.21 0.74
N ARG A 73 8.93 -12.15 2.03
CA ARG A 73 9.65 -11.35 3.04
C ARG A 73 11.15 -11.64 2.98
N ALA A 74 11.96 -10.59 2.86
CA ALA A 74 13.40 -10.64 3.01
C ALA A 74 13.84 -10.19 4.42
N ALA A 75 15.09 -10.50 4.78
CA ALA A 75 15.67 -10.12 6.07
C ALA A 75 16.01 -8.63 6.20
N SER A 76 16.02 -7.87 5.10
CA SER A 76 16.28 -6.42 5.11
C SER A 76 15.74 -5.74 3.86
N ALA A 77 15.55 -4.42 3.93
CA ALA A 77 15.11 -3.58 2.81
C ALA A 77 15.97 -3.77 1.56
N GLY A 78 17.31 -3.75 1.70
CA GLY A 78 18.22 -3.94 0.58
C GLY A 78 18.13 -5.32 -0.08
N ARG A 79 17.87 -6.39 0.71
CA ARG A 79 17.62 -7.72 0.13
C ARG A 79 16.28 -7.78 -0.59
N ALA A 80 15.23 -7.17 -0.02
CA ALA A 80 13.91 -7.11 -0.64
C ALA A 80 13.97 -6.37 -1.99
N ALA A 81 14.60 -5.19 -2.01
CA ALA A 81 14.70 -4.36 -3.20
C ALA A 81 15.48 -5.02 -4.34
N ARG A 82 16.61 -5.68 -4.03
CA ARG A 82 17.36 -6.45 -5.03
C ARG A 82 16.53 -7.60 -5.60
N HIS A 83 15.76 -8.29 -4.77
CA HIS A 83 14.89 -9.38 -5.22
C HIS A 83 13.78 -8.86 -6.15
N LEU A 84 13.16 -7.73 -5.80
CA LEU A 84 12.17 -7.06 -6.65
C LEU A 84 12.75 -6.67 -8.01
N GLU A 85 13.93 -6.06 -8.03
CA GLU A 85 14.58 -5.66 -9.28
C GLU A 85 14.90 -6.88 -10.17
N GLN A 86 15.41 -7.97 -9.58
CA GLN A 86 15.72 -9.20 -10.30
C GLN A 86 14.47 -9.82 -10.93
N VAL A 87 13.39 -9.97 -10.15
CA VAL A 87 12.13 -10.54 -10.64
C VAL A 87 11.48 -9.64 -11.69
N THR A 88 11.44 -8.33 -11.46
CA THR A 88 10.88 -7.36 -12.41
C THR A 88 11.61 -7.41 -13.75
N ARG A 89 12.95 -7.48 -13.72
CA ARG A 89 13.77 -7.58 -14.93
C ARG A 89 13.51 -8.88 -15.69
N ALA A 90 13.47 -10.02 -14.98
CA ALA A 90 13.20 -11.31 -15.60
C ALA A 90 11.80 -11.36 -16.23
N LEU A 91 10.80 -10.87 -15.50
CA LEU A 91 9.43 -10.74 -16.00
C LEU A 91 9.36 -9.84 -17.24
N ALA A 92 10.02 -8.67 -17.22
CA ALA A 92 10.03 -7.76 -18.35
C ALA A 92 10.60 -8.41 -19.62
N VAL A 93 11.69 -9.18 -19.51
CA VAL A 93 12.29 -9.92 -20.65
C VAL A 93 11.30 -10.92 -21.24
N ASP A 94 10.66 -11.73 -20.40
CA ASP A 94 9.72 -12.76 -20.84
C ASP A 94 8.45 -12.16 -21.48
N LEU A 95 7.95 -11.05 -20.94
CA LEU A 95 6.81 -10.33 -21.51
C LEU A 95 7.14 -9.59 -22.80
N GLN A 96 8.33 -9.00 -22.91
CA GLN A 96 8.76 -8.31 -24.12
C GLN A 96 8.83 -9.25 -25.32
N ALA A 97 9.24 -10.51 -25.12
CA ALA A 97 9.22 -11.55 -26.15
C ALA A 97 7.81 -11.85 -26.70
N ARG A 98 6.75 -11.44 -25.98
CA ARG A 98 5.33 -11.57 -26.38
C ARG A 98 4.69 -10.24 -26.76
N GLY A 99 5.50 -9.19 -26.97
CA GLY A 99 5.04 -7.85 -27.32
C GLY A 99 4.32 -7.14 -26.17
N ILE A 100 4.62 -7.49 -24.92
CA ILE A 100 4.05 -6.88 -23.72
C ILE A 100 5.15 -6.12 -22.98
N VAL A 101 4.88 -4.86 -22.62
CA VAL A 101 5.81 -3.99 -21.89
C VAL A 101 5.24 -3.73 -20.50
N LEU A 102 6.08 -3.86 -19.47
CA LEU A 102 5.75 -3.44 -18.11
C LEU A 102 5.97 -1.94 -17.93
N ALA A 103 5.00 -1.26 -17.32
CA ALA A 103 5.10 0.15 -17.00
C ALA A 103 4.81 0.39 -15.51
N ALA A 104 5.84 0.83 -14.79
CA ALA A 104 5.74 1.30 -13.41
C ALA A 104 5.33 2.78 -13.42
N ARG A 105 4.01 3.03 -13.41
CA ARG A 105 3.43 4.37 -13.29
C ARG A 105 2.18 4.30 -12.41
N PRO A 106 1.86 5.36 -11.65
CA PRO A 106 0.76 5.35 -10.69
C PRO A 106 -0.62 5.28 -11.34
N VAL A 107 -0.81 5.94 -12.49
CA VAL A 107 -2.11 6.00 -13.18
C VAL A 107 -1.99 5.71 -14.66
N ARG A 108 -3.12 5.32 -15.25
CA ARG A 108 -3.27 5.18 -16.70
C ARG A 108 -4.54 5.87 -17.18
N ALA A 109 -4.39 6.87 -18.03
CA ALA A 109 -5.51 7.66 -18.57
C ALA A 109 -6.40 6.92 -19.57
N VAL A 110 -5.88 5.87 -20.23
CA VAL A 110 -6.65 5.09 -21.21
C VAL A 110 -7.66 4.21 -20.47
N ALA A 111 -8.89 4.16 -20.98
CA ALA A 111 -9.93 3.28 -20.46
C ALA A 111 -9.45 1.82 -20.46
N THR A 112 -9.48 1.20 -19.27
CA THR A 112 -9.02 -0.18 -19.06
C THR A 112 -10.23 -1.09 -18.80
N PRO A 113 -10.36 -2.22 -19.52
CA PRO A 113 -11.40 -3.21 -19.22
C PRO A 113 -11.15 -3.85 -17.86
N ARG A 114 -12.20 -4.45 -17.27
CA ARG A 114 -12.03 -5.35 -16.12
C ARG A 114 -11.91 -6.79 -16.61
N PHE A 115 -10.71 -7.35 -16.48
CA PHE A 115 -10.42 -8.74 -16.82
C PHE A 115 -10.88 -9.70 -15.71
N LEU A 116 -10.67 -9.35 -14.43
CA LEU A 116 -11.03 -10.24 -13.33
C LEU A 116 -12.52 -10.15 -13.01
N ARG A 117 -13.21 -11.29 -13.13
CA ARG A 117 -14.63 -11.46 -12.83
C ARG A 117 -14.77 -12.40 -11.64
N SER A 118 -15.30 -11.89 -10.53
CA SER A 118 -15.65 -12.65 -9.34
C SER A 118 -16.77 -11.93 -8.61
N ALA A 119 -17.56 -12.66 -7.82
CA ALA A 119 -18.65 -12.07 -7.03
C ALA A 119 -18.15 -10.89 -6.16
N ARG A 120 -16.92 -11.00 -5.64
CA ARG A 120 -16.25 -9.92 -4.92
C ARG A 120 -16.06 -8.67 -5.76
N TYR A 121 -15.47 -8.80 -6.95
CA TYR A 121 -15.21 -7.64 -7.81
C TYR A 121 -16.49 -7.05 -8.41
N ASP A 122 -17.50 -7.89 -8.66
CA ASP A 122 -18.81 -7.43 -9.12
C ASP A 122 -19.51 -6.62 -8.02
N ALA A 123 -19.50 -7.09 -6.77
CA ALA A 123 -20.06 -6.36 -5.64
C ALA A 123 -19.31 -5.06 -5.34
N MET A 124 -17.97 -5.08 -5.39
CA MET A 124 -17.16 -3.86 -5.25
C MET A 124 -17.49 -2.82 -6.31
N GLU A 125 -17.53 -3.22 -7.57
CA GLU A 125 -17.85 -2.32 -8.67
C GLU A 125 -19.27 -1.75 -8.55
N ALA A 126 -20.25 -2.60 -8.27
CA ALA A 126 -21.64 -2.17 -8.07
C ALA A 126 -21.78 -1.16 -6.93
N HIS A 127 -21.09 -1.38 -5.80
CA HIS A 127 -21.07 -0.42 -4.69
C HIS A 127 -20.38 0.90 -5.06
N PHE A 128 -19.22 0.85 -5.71
CA PHE A 128 -18.52 2.09 -6.05
C PHE A 128 -19.25 2.92 -7.10
N ASP A 129 -19.99 2.29 -8.00
CA ASP A 129 -20.81 3.00 -8.98
C ASP A 129 -21.91 3.85 -8.35
N THR A 130 -22.36 3.52 -7.13
CA THR A 130 -23.32 4.37 -6.40
C THR A 130 -22.68 5.62 -5.82
N ILE A 131 -21.35 5.71 -5.78
CA ILE A 131 -20.59 6.85 -5.24
C ILE A 131 -20.08 7.73 -6.38
N GLY A 132 -19.47 7.11 -7.40
CA GLY A 132 -18.94 7.83 -8.55
C GLY A 132 -17.87 7.06 -9.32
N PRO A 133 -17.20 7.70 -10.30
CA PRO A 133 -16.31 7.01 -11.24
C PRO A 133 -14.97 6.55 -10.63
N ALA A 134 -14.65 6.98 -9.40
CA ALA A 134 -13.35 6.73 -8.78
C ALA A 134 -13.09 5.25 -8.50
N GLY A 135 -14.10 4.46 -8.10
CA GLY A 135 -13.87 3.04 -7.81
C GLY A 135 -13.48 2.23 -9.05
N ARG A 136 -14.11 2.48 -10.20
CA ARG A 136 -13.70 1.86 -11.48
C ARG A 136 -12.27 2.25 -11.86
N ARG A 137 -11.89 3.52 -11.64
CA ARG A 137 -10.51 4.00 -11.87
C ARG A 137 -9.52 3.30 -10.94
N MET A 138 -9.79 3.25 -9.63
CA MET A 138 -8.96 2.56 -8.63
C MET A 138 -8.74 1.09 -9.01
N MET A 139 -9.81 0.36 -9.35
CA MET A 139 -9.72 -1.07 -9.64
C MET A 139 -8.92 -1.37 -10.93
N ARG A 140 -8.86 -0.45 -11.89
CA ARG A 140 -8.44 -0.77 -13.27
C ARG A 140 -7.31 0.09 -13.82
N GLN A 141 -7.05 1.24 -13.22
CA GLN A 141 -6.22 2.30 -13.80
C GLN A 141 -5.24 2.89 -12.80
N THR A 142 -5.07 2.28 -11.61
CA THR A 142 -4.02 2.66 -10.67
C THR A 142 -3.05 1.52 -10.40
N CYS A 143 -1.80 1.85 -10.03
CA CYS A 143 -0.77 0.95 -9.55
C CYS A 143 -0.03 1.53 -8.33
N SER A 144 0.28 0.69 -7.34
CA SER A 144 1.05 1.01 -6.13
C SER A 144 2.47 0.43 -6.12
N THR A 145 3.32 0.96 -5.24
CA THR A 145 4.39 0.16 -4.61
C THR A 145 4.14 0.07 -3.12
N GLN A 146 3.86 -1.13 -2.63
CA GLN A 146 3.53 -1.38 -1.22
C GLN A 146 4.75 -1.97 -0.49
N VAL A 147 4.94 -1.53 0.76
CA VAL A 147 6.07 -1.98 1.61
C VAL A 147 5.53 -2.63 2.87
N CYS A 148 5.86 -3.90 3.07
CA CYS A 148 5.42 -4.69 4.21
C CYS A 148 6.54 -4.76 5.24
N LEU A 149 6.31 -4.23 6.44
CA LEU A 149 7.30 -4.09 7.50
C LEU A 149 6.86 -4.92 8.72
N ASP A 150 7.70 -5.83 9.20
CA ASP A 150 7.50 -6.56 10.45
C ASP A 150 6.99 -5.65 11.59
N TRP A 151 6.02 -6.16 12.34
CA TRP A 151 5.35 -5.42 13.40
C TRP A 151 5.76 -5.95 14.78
N TRP A 152 6.38 -5.08 15.58
CA TRP A 152 6.95 -5.43 16.87
C TRP A 152 5.88 -5.57 17.97
N PRO A 153 6.14 -6.39 19.01
CA PRO A 153 5.23 -6.52 20.15
C PRO A 153 5.25 -5.27 21.05
N GLY A 154 4.24 -5.17 21.92
CA GLY A 154 4.19 -4.18 23.00
C GLY A 154 4.18 -2.73 22.51
N ARG A 155 4.66 -1.81 23.36
CA ARG A 155 4.64 -0.36 23.12
C ARG A 155 5.32 0.05 21.82
N ASP A 156 6.38 -0.66 21.41
CA ASP A 156 7.05 -0.33 20.16
C ASP A 156 6.14 -0.56 18.94
N GLY A 157 5.33 -1.62 18.94
CA GLY A 157 4.35 -1.85 17.87
C GLY A 157 3.28 -0.77 17.79
N GLU A 158 2.89 -0.20 18.93
CA GLU A 158 1.97 0.95 18.97
C GLU A 158 2.62 2.22 18.44
N GLU A 159 3.88 2.46 18.78
CA GLU A 159 4.70 3.53 18.20
C GLU A 159 4.79 3.37 16.67
N GLN A 160 5.05 2.15 16.18
CA GLN A 160 5.11 1.83 14.75
C GLN A 160 3.79 2.13 14.03
N TRP A 161 2.67 1.66 14.60
CA TRP A 161 1.33 1.93 14.05
C TRP A 161 1.04 3.42 13.96
N ARG A 162 1.24 4.14 15.07
CA ARG A 162 0.95 5.57 15.17
C ARG A 162 1.86 6.38 14.24
N LEU A 163 3.15 6.06 14.20
CA LEU A 163 4.12 6.74 13.34
C LEU A 163 3.70 6.64 11.87
N LEU A 164 3.41 5.43 11.38
CA LEU A 164 3.11 5.23 9.96
C LEU A 164 1.85 6.01 9.55
N HIS A 165 0.82 6.07 10.39
CA HIS A 165 -0.39 6.85 10.08
C HIS A 165 -0.15 8.36 10.16
N LEU A 166 0.56 8.85 11.18
CA LEU A 166 0.85 10.29 11.32
C LEU A 166 1.77 10.80 10.22
N ALA A 167 2.74 9.98 9.80
CA ALA A 167 3.68 10.31 8.74
C ALA A 167 3.09 10.14 7.33
N ALA A 168 2.05 9.32 7.18
CA ALA A 168 1.54 8.87 5.88
C ALA A 168 1.28 9.98 4.84
N PRO A 169 0.57 11.09 5.14
CA PRO A 169 0.32 12.10 4.12
C PRO A 169 1.59 12.81 3.64
N PHE A 170 2.59 12.97 4.51
CA PHE A 170 3.90 13.55 4.16
C PHE A 170 4.75 12.56 3.35
N LEU A 171 4.76 11.29 3.74
CA LEU A 171 5.43 10.22 3.01
C LEU A 171 4.79 10.01 1.63
N ALA A 172 3.47 10.14 1.51
CA ALA A 172 2.75 10.15 0.25
C ALA A 172 3.20 11.34 -0.61
N ALA A 173 3.30 12.55 -0.05
CA ALA A 173 3.79 13.73 -0.78
C ALA A 173 5.23 13.54 -1.31
N ALA A 174 6.13 12.98 -0.49
CA ALA A 174 7.52 12.70 -0.90
C ALA A 174 7.64 11.57 -1.95
N THR A 175 6.62 10.73 -2.08
CA THR A 175 6.59 9.63 -3.05
C THR A 175 5.65 9.87 -4.22
N LEU A 176 5.02 11.04 -4.27
CA LEU A 176 4.03 11.40 -5.27
C LEU A 176 4.69 11.46 -6.66
N ALA A 177 4.19 10.64 -7.57
CA ALA A 177 4.55 10.69 -8.97
C ALA A 177 3.40 11.27 -9.80
N ASP A 178 2.16 11.00 -9.41
CA ASP A 178 0.96 11.57 -10.03
C ASP A 178 -0.16 11.79 -8.99
N PRO A 179 -0.63 13.04 -8.79
CA PRO A 179 -1.69 13.34 -7.83
C PRO A 179 -3.00 12.58 -8.11
N ASP A 180 -3.28 12.21 -9.36
CA ASP A 180 -4.54 11.58 -9.74
C ASP A 180 -4.76 10.22 -9.07
N ARG A 181 -3.68 9.48 -8.72
CA ARG A 181 -3.83 8.20 -8.01
C ARG A 181 -4.39 8.43 -6.62
N LEU A 182 -3.77 9.32 -5.83
CA LEU A 182 -4.24 9.59 -4.47
C LEU A 182 -5.61 10.28 -4.48
N ALA A 183 -5.84 11.22 -5.39
CA ALA A 183 -7.16 11.84 -5.58
C ALA A 183 -8.24 10.80 -5.90
N THR A 184 -7.92 9.80 -6.73
CA THR A 184 -8.81 8.66 -6.99
C THR A 184 -9.13 7.92 -5.69
N TRP A 185 -8.12 7.56 -4.89
CA TRP A 185 -8.29 6.83 -3.63
C TRP A 185 -9.10 7.60 -2.57
N LEU A 186 -8.95 8.92 -2.48
CA LEU A 186 -9.79 9.77 -1.62
C LEU A 186 -11.26 9.76 -2.06
N ALA A 187 -11.51 9.67 -3.37
CA ALA A 187 -12.85 9.71 -3.95
C ALA A 187 -13.55 8.34 -4.07
N VAL A 188 -12.86 7.21 -3.79
CA VAL A 188 -13.48 5.87 -3.91
C VAL A 188 -14.62 5.69 -2.92
N ASP A 189 -14.29 5.67 -1.62
CA ASP A 189 -15.23 5.47 -0.51
C ASP A 189 -14.49 5.74 0.81
N PRO A 190 -14.65 6.94 1.41
CA PRO A 190 -14.00 7.30 2.67
C PRO A 190 -14.33 6.37 3.84
N MET A 191 -15.45 5.64 3.80
CA MET A 191 -15.81 4.70 4.87
C MET A 191 -14.95 3.44 4.85
N ARG A 192 -14.25 3.15 3.75
CA ARG A 192 -13.30 2.02 3.66
C ARG A 192 -11.86 2.41 3.40
N THR A 193 -11.55 3.69 3.18
CA THR A 193 -10.16 4.13 2.93
C THR A 193 -9.53 4.87 4.10
N ALA A 194 -10.32 5.58 4.92
CA ALA A 194 -9.84 6.21 6.16
C ALA A 194 -8.56 7.06 6.00
N PHE A 195 -8.53 7.92 4.98
CA PHE A 195 -7.51 8.96 4.82
C PHE A 195 -7.77 10.15 5.78
N ASP A 196 -7.85 9.85 7.07
CA ASP A 196 -8.08 10.78 8.17
C ASP A 196 -7.49 10.24 9.48
N ASP A 197 -7.95 10.74 10.62
CA ASP A 197 -7.44 10.43 11.94
C ASP A 197 -8.08 9.21 12.61
N ARG A 198 -9.12 8.60 12.02
CA ARG A 198 -9.92 7.58 12.71
C ARG A 198 -9.12 6.34 13.12
N LEU A 199 -8.04 6.01 12.41
CA LEU A 199 -7.18 4.86 12.68
C LEU A 199 -6.14 5.11 13.78
N VAL A 200 -5.99 6.36 14.20
CA VAL A 200 -5.13 6.78 15.33
C VAL A 200 -5.92 7.51 16.42
N ALA A 201 -7.26 7.55 16.30
CA ALA A 201 -8.15 8.07 17.32
C ALA A 201 -8.20 7.11 18.52
N GLY A 202 -8.14 7.67 19.73
CA GLY A 202 -8.19 6.91 20.98
C GLY A 202 -6.89 6.17 21.32
N GLU A 203 -6.96 5.34 22.36
CA GLU A 203 -5.78 4.69 22.96
C GLU A 203 -5.47 3.32 22.34
N CYS A 204 -6.46 2.65 21.75
CA CYS A 204 -6.36 1.25 21.32
C CYS A 204 -6.57 1.10 19.80
N PRO A 205 -5.51 0.76 19.03
CA PRO A 205 -5.63 0.55 17.58
C PRO A 205 -6.65 -0.51 17.15
N VAL A 206 -6.86 -1.55 17.96
CA VAL A 206 -7.88 -2.59 17.70
C VAL A 206 -9.28 -1.99 17.73
N THR A 207 -9.56 -1.11 18.70
CA THR A 207 -10.87 -0.47 18.83
C THR A 207 -11.11 0.48 17.66
N ALA A 208 -10.14 1.36 17.38
CA ALA A 208 -10.19 2.28 16.25
C ALA A 208 -10.44 1.56 14.91
N TYR A 209 -9.73 0.44 14.67
CA TYR A 209 -9.91 -0.34 13.46
C TYR A 209 -11.24 -1.10 13.42
N THR A 210 -11.75 -1.56 14.56
CA THR A 210 -13.07 -2.21 14.66
C THR A 210 -14.18 -1.22 14.33
N ASP A 211 -14.11 0.00 14.86
CA ASP A 211 -15.09 1.06 14.58
C ASP A 211 -15.04 1.50 13.11
N PHE A 212 -13.83 1.64 12.56
CA PHE A 212 -13.64 1.86 11.13
C PHE A 212 -14.29 0.76 10.28
N ALA A 213 -14.03 -0.50 10.60
CA ALA A 213 -14.59 -1.64 9.90
C ALA A 213 -16.13 -1.72 10.01
N ALA A 214 -16.69 -1.39 11.17
CA ALA A 214 -18.13 -1.43 11.42
C ALA A 214 -18.90 -0.35 10.64
N ARG A 215 -18.26 0.80 10.37
CA ARG A 215 -18.83 1.91 9.58
C ARG A 215 -18.91 1.60 8.08
N ALA A 216 -18.06 0.72 7.56
CA ALA A 216 -18.08 0.34 6.16
C ALA A 216 -19.25 -0.60 5.82
N ALA A 217 -19.93 -0.34 4.70
CA ALA A 217 -20.94 -1.24 4.16
C ALA A 217 -20.32 -2.59 3.79
N VAL A 218 -21.02 -3.68 4.12
CA VAL A 218 -20.63 -5.05 3.76
C VAL A 218 -20.92 -5.26 2.28
N LEU A 219 -19.89 -5.62 1.51
CA LEU A 219 -20.02 -5.82 0.06
C LEU A 219 -20.28 -7.27 -0.32
N VAL A 220 -19.80 -8.20 0.50
CA VAL A 220 -19.66 -9.63 0.17
C VAL A 220 -20.20 -10.48 1.32
N GLY A 221 -20.77 -11.64 0.97
CA GLY A 221 -21.48 -12.50 1.91
C GLY A 221 -20.60 -13.45 2.75
N GLY A 222 -19.28 -13.49 2.55
CA GLY A 222 -18.38 -14.45 3.23
C GLY A 222 -17.97 -14.07 4.67
N GLY A 223 -18.73 -13.19 5.32
CA GLY A 223 -18.58 -12.89 6.75
C GLY A 223 -17.46 -11.90 7.10
N PRO A 224 -17.07 -11.82 8.40
CA PRO A 224 -16.22 -10.75 8.92
C PRO A 224 -14.82 -10.71 8.30
N ALA A 225 -14.21 -11.88 8.11
CA ALA A 225 -12.88 -11.97 7.51
C ALA A 225 -12.88 -11.43 6.08
N GLU A 226 -13.87 -11.79 5.25
CA GLU A 226 -13.99 -11.27 3.90
C GLU A 226 -14.28 -9.76 3.89
N HIS A 227 -15.17 -9.28 4.78
CA HIS A 227 -15.45 -7.86 4.95
C HIS A 227 -14.17 -7.03 5.20
N LEU A 228 -13.31 -7.47 6.12
CA LEU A 228 -12.05 -6.79 6.44
C LEU A 228 -11.09 -6.69 5.24
N THR A 229 -11.11 -7.65 4.32
CA THR A 229 -10.31 -7.57 3.09
C THR A 229 -10.82 -6.53 2.09
N THR A 230 -12.03 -6.00 2.27
CA THR A 230 -12.59 -4.92 1.43
C THR A 230 -12.29 -3.53 1.98
N LEU A 231 -11.55 -3.44 3.10
CA LEU A 231 -11.05 -2.17 3.64
C LEU A 231 -9.68 -1.87 3.06
N PHE A 232 -9.47 -0.61 2.68
CA PHE A 232 -8.27 -0.13 2.01
C PHE A 232 -7.61 1.05 2.76
N PRO A 233 -7.26 0.89 4.04
CA PRO A 233 -6.54 1.92 4.78
C PRO A 233 -5.16 2.20 4.15
N PRO A 234 -4.59 3.41 4.34
CA PRO A 234 -3.25 3.75 3.86
C PRO A 234 -2.15 2.86 4.45
N VAL A 235 -2.38 2.37 5.68
CA VAL A 235 -1.54 1.37 6.37
C VAL A 235 -2.45 0.24 6.85
N ARG A 236 -2.19 -0.99 6.42
CA ARG A 236 -3.03 -2.14 6.76
C ARG A 236 -2.32 -3.09 7.74
N PRO A 237 -2.98 -3.50 8.83
CA PRO A 237 -2.45 -4.53 9.73
C PRO A 237 -2.65 -5.93 9.16
N ARG A 238 -1.60 -6.77 9.21
CA ARG A 238 -1.61 -8.15 8.67
C ARG A 238 -1.09 -9.17 9.68
N GLY A 239 -1.32 -8.91 10.97
CA GLY A 239 -0.80 -9.69 12.09
C GLY A 239 0.67 -9.38 12.33
N ARG A 240 1.54 -10.04 11.57
CA ARG A 240 2.99 -9.98 11.79
C ARG A 240 3.69 -8.79 11.14
N TYR A 241 3.00 -8.05 10.27
CA TYR A 241 3.56 -6.90 9.56
C TYR A 241 2.50 -5.81 9.33
N LEU A 242 2.98 -4.60 9.10
CA LEU A 242 2.24 -3.43 8.64
C LEU A 242 2.52 -3.23 7.15
N GLU A 243 1.46 -3.15 6.36
CA GLU A 243 1.51 -2.95 4.91
C GLU A 243 1.28 -1.47 4.61
N VAL A 244 2.29 -0.77 4.08
CA VAL A 244 2.24 0.65 3.67
C VAL A 244 1.85 0.73 2.20
N ARG A 245 0.75 1.42 1.86
CA ARG A 245 0.03 1.23 0.58
C ARG A 245 -0.14 2.49 -0.27
N PHE A 246 0.02 3.65 0.36
CA PHE A 246 -0.12 4.94 -0.32
C PHE A 246 0.97 5.27 -1.35
N PRO A 247 2.22 4.74 -1.32
CA PRO A 247 3.21 5.15 -2.31
C PRO A 247 2.82 4.76 -3.74
N ASP A 248 3.06 5.67 -4.67
CA ASP A 248 2.83 5.46 -6.08
C ASP A 248 3.74 4.36 -6.65
N ALA A 249 3.29 3.68 -7.71
CA ALA A 249 4.16 2.75 -8.43
C ALA A 249 5.36 3.48 -9.04
N ARG A 250 6.56 2.92 -8.83
CA ARG A 250 7.84 3.49 -9.31
C ARG A 250 8.71 2.42 -9.94
N PRO A 251 9.66 2.78 -10.82
CA PRO A 251 10.63 1.83 -11.34
C PRO A 251 11.34 1.06 -10.21
N ALA A 252 11.54 -0.25 -10.37
CA ALA A 252 12.09 -1.12 -9.32
C ALA A 252 13.43 -0.59 -8.73
N ALA A 253 14.27 0.03 -9.55
CA ALA A 253 15.52 0.66 -9.13
C ALA A 253 15.34 1.80 -8.10
N GLN A 254 14.18 2.46 -8.08
CA GLN A 254 13.85 3.53 -7.13
C GLN A 254 13.19 3.01 -5.84
N VAL A 255 12.68 1.78 -5.84
CA VAL A 255 11.98 1.18 -4.68
C VAL A 255 12.94 0.95 -3.51
N ALA A 256 14.23 0.75 -3.79
CA ALA A 256 15.25 0.58 -2.75
C ALA A 256 15.27 1.75 -1.76
N ALA A 257 15.25 3.00 -2.24
CA ALA A 257 15.30 4.17 -1.36
C ALA A 257 14.06 4.25 -0.45
N LEU A 258 12.88 3.99 -1.01
CA LEU A 258 11.62 3.95 -0.24
C LEU A 258 11.67 2.87 0.85
N ALA A 259 12.06 1.65 0.50
CA ALA A 259 12.13 0.52 1.43
C ALA A 259 13.13 0.78 2.57
N HIS A 260 14.32 1.32 2.26
CA HIS A 260 15.31 1.68 3.28
C HIS A 260 14.82 2.83 4.16
N GLY A 261 14.20 3.85 3.58
CA GLY A 261 13.71 4.99 4.33
C GLY A 261 12.61 4.62 5.31
N LEU A 262 11.64 3.82 4.87
CA LEU A 262 10.58 3.30 5.75
C LEU A 262 11.12 2.34 6.81
N ALA A 263 12.03 1.42 6.45
CA ALA A 263 12.63 0.51 7.41
C ALA A 263 13.46 1.26 8.46
N GLY A 264 14.23 2.28 8.06
CA GLY A 264 14.98 3.13 8.98
C GLY A 264 14.06 3.96 9.88
N LEU A 265 13.00 4.54 9.31
CA LEU A 265 12.01 5.28 10.08
C LEU A 265 11.29 4.41 11.13
N LEU A 266 11.04 3.13 10.80
CA LEU A 266 10.25 2.23 11.64
C LEU A 266 11.09 1.44 12.65
N TYR A 267 12.29 0.99 12.27
CA TYR A 267 13.12 0.08 13.08
C TYR A 267 14.28 0.74 13.82
N ASP A 268 14.59 2.01 13.55
CA ASP A 268 15.50 2.78 14.39
C ASP A 268 14.73 3.46 15.52
N ASP A 269 15.07 3.14 16.77
CA ASP A 269 14.33 3.62 17.94
C ASP A 269 14.40 5.13 18.13
N GLU A 270 15.58 5.71 17.92
CA GLU A 270 15.80 7.13 18.14
C GLU A 270 15.09 7.94 17.04
N ARG A 271 15.24 7.50 15.78
CA ARG A 271 14.57 8.10 14.63
C ARG A 271 13.05 7.97 14.73
N ARG A 272 12.52 6.80 15.07
CA ARG A 272 11.08 6.58 15.26
C ARG A 272 10.52 7.54 16.31
N ARG A 273 11.15 7.62 17.48
CA ARG A 273 10.69 8.47 18.58
C ARG A 273 10.81 9.96 18.28
N ARG A 274 11.90 10.40 17.62
CA ARG A 274 12.04 11.79 17.13
C ARG A 274 10.95 12.15 16.13
N ALA A 275 10.67 11.27 15.17
CA ALA A 275 9.62 11.47 14.19
C ALA A 275 8.22 11.53 14.85
N LEU A 276 7.93 10.63 15.80
CA LEU A 276 6.69 10.70 16.58
C LEU A 276 6.54 12.01 17.34
N ALA A 277 7.61 12.49 17.98
CA ALA A 277 7.60 13.76 18.69
C ALA A 277 7.33 14.94 17.74
N SER A 278 7.95 14.96 16.55
CA SER A 278 7.73 16.03 15.57
C SER A 278 6.34 15.98 14.91
N LEU A 279 5.63 14.85 15.02
CA LEU A 279 4.29 14.64 14.46
C LEU A 279 3.17 14.71 15.51
N ALA A 280 3.47 15.01 16.77
CA ALA A 280 2.52 14.92 17.88
C ALA A 280 1.28 15.83 17.71
N GLY A 281 1.41 16.97 17.03
CA GLY A 281 0.33 17.93 16.76
C GLY A 281 -0.48 17.66 15.48
N GLU A 282 -0.14 16.64 14.70
CA GLU A 282 -0.77 16.37 13.41
C GLU A 282 -2.11 15.61 13.41
N PRO A 283 -2.54 14.85 14.44
CA PRO A 283 -3.73 14.00 14.35
C PRO A 283 -4.96 14.74 13.80
N ALA A 284 -5.31 15.91 14.35
CA ALA A 284 -6.51 16.66 13.96
C ALA A 284 -6.45 17.24 12.53
N ARG A 285 -5.28 17.25 11.89
CA ARG A 285 -5.05 17.82 10.55
C ARG A 285 -4.79 16.76 9.49
N LEU A 286 -4.85 15.47 9.84
CA LEU A 286 -4.51 14.39 8.92
C LEU A 286 -5.35 14.42 7.63
N ALA A 287 -6.66 14.65 7.74
CA ALA A 287 -7.53 14.75 6.58
C ALA A 287 -7.11 15.90 5.64
N ASP A 288 -6.80 17.07 6.20
CA ASP A 288 -6.34 18.23 5.43
C ASP A 288 -5.02 17.95 4.71
N HIS A 289 -4.08 17.29 5.38
CA HIS A 289 -2.81 16.91 4.77
C HIS A 289 -2.97 15.91 3.62
N TRP A 290 -3.89 14.94 3.76
CA TRP A 290 -4.21 14.02 2.66
C TRP A 290 -4.81 14.74 1.45
N VAL A 291 -5.75 15.66 1.69
CA VAL A 291 -6.35 16.48 0.63
C VAL A 291 -5.30 17.37 -0.04
N ALA A 292 -4.42 18.01 0.74
CA ALA A 292 -3.33 18.82 0.21
C ALA A 292 -2.37 18.00 -0.65
N THR A 293 -1.97 16.80 -0.19
CA THR A 293 -1.12 15.89 -0.97
C THR A 293 -1.78 15.46 -2.27
N ALA A 294 -3.08 15.10 -2.25
CA ALA A 294 -3.81 14.74 -3.46
C ALA A 294 -4.00 15.90 -4.44
N ALA A 295 -3.96 17.14 -3.95
CA ALA A 295 -3.93 18.33 -4.78
C ALA A 295 -2.52 18.71 -5.27
N GLY A 296 -1.48 17.96 -4.90
CA GLY A 296 -0.09 18.26 -5.26
C GLY A 296 0.58 19.33 -4.38
N HIS A 297 -0.05 19.72 -3.27
CA HIS A 297 0.42 20.76 -2.33
C HIS A 297 0.87 20.18 -0.97
N GLY A 298 1.07 18.86 -0.89
CA GLY A 298 1.54 18.21 0.33
C GLY A 298 2.97 18.58 0.68
N ASP A 299 3.30 18.51 1.96
CA ASP A 299 4.65 18.80 2.47
C ASP A 299 5.63 17.64 2.18
N ALA A 300 6.11 17.61 0.94
CA ALA A 300 7.04 16.61 0.43
C ALA A 300 8.43 16.74 1.06
N GLU A 301 8.85 17.93 1.48
CA GLU A 301 10.13 18.16 2.15
C GLU A 301 10.16 17.45 3.50
N ARG A 302 9.10 17.61 4.31
CA ARG A 302 8.96 16.88 5.58
C ARG A 302 8.89 15.38 5.35
N GLY A 303 8.19 14.93 4.32
CA GLY A 303 8.17 13.52 3.93
C GLY A 303 9.55 12.97 3.56
N ALA A 304 10.33 13.72 2.79
CA ALA A 304 11.69 13.36 2.41
C ALA A 304 12.62 13.32 3.64
N ALA A 305 12.52 14.31 4.54
CA ALA A 305 13.26 14.33 5.79
C ALA A 305 12.94 13.10 6.66
N LEU A 306 11.66 12.69 6.72
CA LEU A 306 11.24 11.46 7.40
C LEU A 306 11.80 10.19 6.76
N LEU A 307 12.01 10.15 5.43
CA LEU A 307 12.55 8.99 4.69
C LEU A 307 14.09 8.91 4.70
N VAL A 308 14.80 10.03 4.68
CA VAL A 308 16.28 10.03 4.72
C VAL A 308 16.78 9.93 6.17
N GLY A 309 16.08 10.58 7.10
CA GLY A 309 16.58 10.86 8.44
C GLY A 309 17.54 12.06 8.42
N SER A 310 17.58 12.83 9.51
CA SER A 310 18.63 13.85 9.66
C SER A 310 20.00 13.14 9.73
N PRO A 311 21.06 13.67 9.09
CA PRO A 311 22.40 13.15 9.35
C PRO A 311 22.65 13.25 10.85
N THR A 312 22.96 12.12 11.49
CA THR A 312 23.41 12.10 12.88
C THR A 312 24.62 13.02 12.92
N THR A 313 24.51 14.17 13.61
CA THR A 313 25.70 14.89 14.01
C THR A 313 26.49 13.91 14.87
N ALA A 314 27.56 13.35 14.31
CA ALA A 314 28.56 12.66 15.08
C ALA A 314 29.02 13.66 16.13
N VAL A 315 28.60 13.46 17.37
CA VAL A 315 29.19 14.14 18.51
C VAL A 315 30.63 13.65 18.51
N ALA A 316 31.53 14.49 18.04
CA ALA A 316 32.96 14.29 18.21
C ALA A 316 33.20 14.16 19.71
N ALA A 317 33.55 12.94 20.14
CA ALA A 317 34.14 12.65 21.42
C ALA A 317 35.65 12.48 21.21
#